data_AF-A0A1Y4RNU2-F1
#
_entry.id   AF-A0A1Y4RNU2-F1
#
_cell.length_a   1.000
_cell.length_b   1.000
_cell.length_c   1.000
_cell.angle_alpha   90.00
_cell.angle_beta   90.00
_cell.angle_gamma   90.00
#
_symmetry.space_group_name_H-M   'P 1'
#
loop_
_entity.id
_entity.type
_entity.pdbx_description
1 polymer ?
#
loop_
_entity_poly.entity_id
_entity_poly.type
_entity_poly.pdbx_seq_one_letter_code
_entity_poly.pdbx_strand_id
1 'polypeptide(L)'
;MRKAVDYDKAEFEKCARGEMYYTGFRGRDELVTQALMLCQEYNQTPGDDKKRREELIRELFGKVGKNPDVEPNVFCGFGFNVEVGDNFFANNGCNFVDPAKITFGDNVFIGPDCGFYTAHHPVSYKLRNQLYEWAYPIKVGDNVWFGGGCRVLPGVTIGSNVVIGAGSVVTRDIADNCIAAGNPCRILRYIDEDGNEIKKAEEKEKGMEYGKKTWIFADGDLPPRGDSEPYGHEALSIVNCGKEDAEIRVKVLFSDREPDQFTLRVPADRVICFRLDGPVGEPEYRIPFGQYALLLESNVPIVAVLGRLDRRENISYYELDGYSC
;
A
#
# COMPACT_ATOMS: atom_id res chain seq x y z
N MET A 1 -5.94 -33.81 4.29
CA MET A 1 -6.10 -33.15 2.97
C MET A 1 -5.20 -33.69 1.87
N ARG A 2 -3.93 -33.23 1.77
CA ARG A 2 -3.07 -33.42 0.59
C ARG A 2 -2.87 -34.86 0.08
N LYS A 3 -2.92 -35.87 0.96
CA LYS A 3 -2.65 -37.28 0.60
C LYS A 3 -3.76 -37.94 -0.24
N ALA A 4 -4.97 -37.39 -0.23
CA ALA A 4 -6.13 -37.96 -0.92
C ALA A 4 -6.36 -37.36 -2.33
N VAL A 5 -5.58 -36.34 -2.72
CA VAL A 5 -5.72 -35.67 -4.02
C VAL A 5 -4.56 -36.07 -4.93
N ASP A 6 -4.88 -36.47 -6.16
CA ASP A 6 -3.88 -36.67 -7.22
C ASP A 6 -3.60 -35.33 -7.92
N TYR A 7 -2.63 -34.57 -7.38
CA TYR A 7 -2.22 -33.28 -7.93
C TYR A 7 -0.82 -33.34 -8.56
N ASP A 8 -0.54 -32.38 -9.46
CA ASP A 8 0.78 -32.20 -10.04
C ASP A 8 1.79 -31.75 -8.98
N LYS A 9 2.59 -32.71 -8.49
CA LYS A 9 3.60 -32.46 -7.47
C LYS A 9 4.73 -31.57 -7.99
N ALA A 10 5.08 -31.66 -9.28
CA ALA A 10 6.19 -30.91 -9.83
C ALA A 10 5.85 -29.40 -9.87
N GLU A 11 4.65 -29.04 -10.33
CA GLU A 11 4.17 -27.66 -10.26
C GLU A 11 4.02 -27.19 -8.82
N PHE A 12 3.45 -28.01 -7.94
CA PHE A 12 3.28 -27.63 -6.54
C PHE A 12 4.62 -27.39 -5.81
N GLU A 13 5.65 -28.18 -6.11
CA GLU A 13 6.97 -28.03 -5.48
C GLU A 13 7.70 -26.76 -5.95
N LYS A 14 7.37 -26.22 -7.13
CA LYS A 14 7.88 -24.91 -7.58
C LYS A 14 7.46 -23.79 -6.63
N CYS A 15 6.23 -23.85 -6.09
CA CYS A 15 5.74 -22.89 -5.10
C CYS A 15 6.67 -22.81 -3.89
N ALA A 16 7.10 -23.97 -3.36
CA ALA A 16 7.98 -24.03 -2.20
C ALA A 16 9.41 -23.52 -2.49
N ARG A 17 9.84 -23.54 -3.76
CA ARG A 17 11.16 -23.07 -4.21
C ARG A 17 11.17 -21.61 -4.66
N GLY A 18 10.01 -20.92 -4.66
CA GLY A 18 9.90 -19.57 -5.21
C GLY A 18 10.10 -19.51 -6.73
N GLU A 19 9.87 -20.64 -7.41
CA GLU A 19 9.94 -20.73 -8.86
C GLU A 19 8.59 -20.35 -9.48
N MET A 20 8.61 -19.89 -10.73
CA MET A 20 7.37 -19.60 -11.46
C MET A 20 6.60 -20.89 -11.72
N TYR A 21 5.34 -20.94 -11.31
CA TYR A 21 4.49 -22.12 -11.43
C TYR A 21 3.18 -21.77 -12.16
N TYR A 22 2.62 -22.75 -12.86
CA TYR A 22 1.33 -22.60 -13.54
C TYR A 22 0.20 -22.93 -12.57
N THR A 23 -0.64 -21.96 -12.22
CA THR A 23 -1.67 -22.15 -11.20
C THR A 23 -2.84 -23.00 -11.68
N GLY A 24 -3.00 -23.27 -12.98
CA GLY A 24 -4.00 -24.23 -13.47
C GLY A 24 -3.56 -25.70 -13.35
N PHE A 25 -2.58 -26.03 -12.50
CA PHE A 25 -2.06 -27.39 -12.39
C PHE A 25 -3.12 -28.38 -11.90
N ARG A 26 -3.05 -29.62 -12.42
CA ARG A 26 -3.99 -30.70 -12.09
C ARG A 26 -4.06 -30.91 -10.58
N GLY A 27 -5.27 -31.01 -10.02
CA GLY A 27 -5.48 -31.27 -8.60
C GLY A 27 -5.48 -30.02 -7.71
N ARG A 28 -5.18 -28.83 -8.24
CA ARG A 28 -5.20 -27.59 -7.45
C ARG A 28 -6.60 -27.28 -6.92
N ASP A 29 -7.60 -27.31 -7.78
CA ASP A 29 -8.95 -26.87 -7.43
C ASP A 29 -9.58 -27.82 -6.40
N GLU A 30 -9.25 -29.10 -6.44
CA GLU A 30 -9.62 -30.07 -5.41
C GLU A 30 -8.94 -29.77 -4.07
N LEU A 31 -7.65 -29.41 -4.07
CA LEU A 31 -6.94 -28.99 -2.85
C LEU A 31 -7.54 -27.70 -2.25
N VAL A 32 -7.82 -26.71 -3.09
CA VAL A 32 -8.45 -25.45 -2.67
C VAL A 32 -9.85 -25.71 -2.13
N THR A 33 -10.63 -26.55 -2.81
CA THR A 33 -11.99 -26.90 -2.38
C THR A 33 -12.00 -27.58 -1.02
N GLN A 34 -11.06 -28.49 -0.75
CA GLN A 34 -10.92 -29.08 0.60
C GLN A 34 -10.70 -28.01 1.67
N ALA A 35 -9.80 -27.06 1.43
CA ALA A 35 -9.53 -25.96 2.37
C ALA A 35 -10.77 -25.07 2.58
N LEU A 36 -11.47 -24.72 1.50
CA LEU A 36 -12.68 -23.90 1.55
C LEU A 36 -13.81 -24.59 2.31
N MET A 37 -14.00 -25.90 2.15
CA MET A 37 -15.00 -26.66 2.88
C MET A 37 -14.73 -26.67 4.39
N LEU A 38 -13.47 -26.86 4.80
CA LEU A 38 -13.11 -26.74 6.23
C LEU A 38 -13.27 -25.32 6.76
N CYS A 39 -12.88 -24.29 5.99
CA CYS A 39 -13.10 -22.90 6.40
C CYS A 39 -14.60 -22.63 6.59
N GLN A 40 -15.44 -23.11 5.68
CA GLN A 40 -16.90 -22.97 5.79
C GLN A 40 -17.44 -23.66 7.04
N GLU A 41 -17.03 -24.90 7.30
CA GLU A 41 -17.45 -25.65 8.48
C GLU A 41 -17.00 -24.96 9.78
N TYR A 42 -15.73 -24.53 9.83
CA TYR A 42 -15.17 -23.80 10.96
C TYR A 42 -15.96 -22.53 11.25
N ASN A 43 -16.20 -21.71 10.22
CA ASN A 43 -16.87 -20.42 10.34
C ASN A 43 -18.34 -20.54 10.76
N GLN A 44 -18.95 -21.72 10.58
CA GLN A 44 -20.32 -22.02 11.00
C GLN A 44 -20.40 -22.74 12.36
N THR A 45 -19.25 -23.10 12.96
CA THR A 45 -19.21 -23.80 14.24
C THR A 45 -19.59 -22.84 15.38
N PRO A 46 -20.51 -23.21 16.30
CA PRO A 46 -20.90 -22.39 17.45
C PRO A 46 -19.72 -21.89 18.31
N GLY A 47 -19.89 -20.71 18.92
CA GLY A 47 -18.87 -20.04 19.75
C GLY A 47 -18.37 -20.85 20.94
N ASP A 48 -19.25 -21.67 21.50
CA ASP A 48 -19.04 -22.48 22.69
C ASP A 48 -18.49 -23.88 22.39
N ASP A 49 -18.52 -24.34 21.14
CA ASP A 49 -17.94 -25.63 20.73
C ASP A 49 -16.44 -25.51 20.43
N LYS A 50 -15.67 -25.20 21.48
CA LYS A 50 -14.21 -25.04 21.41
C LYS A 50 -13.51 -26.31 20.93
N LYS A 51 -14.04 -27.48 21.29
CA LYS A 51 -13.47 -28.77 20.91
C LYS A 51 -13.56 -28.98 19.40
N ARG A 52 -14.74 -28.78 18.80
CA ARG A 52 -14.90 -28.93 17.35
C ARG A 52 -14.07 -27.92 16.58
N ARG A 53 -13.98 -26.68 17.08
CA ARG A 53 -13.12 -25.64 16.50
C ARG A 53 -11.66 -26.07 16.48
N GLU A 54 -11.12 -26.55 17.60
CA GLU A 54 -9.74 -27.01 17.64
C GLU A 54 -9.49 -28.20 16.69
N GLU A 55 -10.40 -29.18 16.64
CA GLU A 55 -10.31 -30.30 15.70
C GLU A 55 -10.21 -29.82 14.24
N LEU A 56 -11.07 -28.89 13.84
CA LEU A 56 -11.10 -28.31 12.49
C LEU A 56 -9.84 -27.50 12.16
N ILE A 57 -9.33 -26.70 13.10
CA ILE A 57 -8.06 -25.95 12.89
C ILE A 57 -6.88 -26.91 12.72
N ARG A 58 -6.83 -27.98 13.51
CA ARG A 58 -5.78 -29.02 13.38
C ARG A 58 -5.89 -29.82 12.09
N GLU A 59 -7.08 -29.92 11.51
CA GLU A 59 -7.28 -30.53 10.19
C GLU A 59 -6.94 -29.57 9.04
N LEU A 60 -7.25 -28.28 9.19
CA LEU A 60 -7.03 -27.23 8.20
C LEU A 60 -5.55 -26.88 8.06
N PHE A 61 -4.85 -26.66 9.18
CA PHE A 61 -3.44 -26.25 9.17
C PHE A 61 -2.48 -27.44 9.07
N GLY A 62 -1.30 -27.21 8.48
CA GLY A 62 -0.29 -28.24 8.29
C GLY A 62 0.38 -28.69 9.60
N LYS A 63 0.53 -27.76 10.54
CA LYS A 63 1.07 -27.99 11.88
C LYS A 63 0.46 -27.00 12.86
N VAL A 64 0.07 -27.50 14.04
CA VAL A 64 -0.53 -26.69 15.10
C VAL A 64 0.05 -27.10 16.45
N GLY A 65 0.61 -26.15 17.19
CA GLY A 65 1.08 -26.34 18.56
C GLY A 65 -0.05 -26.54 19.58
N LYS A 66 0.25 -26.22 20.84
CA LYS A 66 -0.70 -26.25 21.96
C LYS A 66 -1.53 -24.97 22.00
N ASN A 67 -2.74 -25.07 22.55
CA ASN A 67 -3.63 -23.94 22.82
C ASN A 67 -3.86 -23.01 21.61
N PRO A 68 -4.19 -23.53 20.41
CA PRO A 68 -4.58 -22.65 19.31
C PRO A 68 -5.92 -21.98 19.63
N ASP A 69 -6.03 -20.69 19.34
CA ASP A 69 -7.28 -19.95 19.44
C ASP A 69 -7.47 -19.07 18.21
N VAL A 70 -8.51 -19.38 17.43
CA VAL A 70 -8.77 -18.72 16.15
C VAL A 70 -10.23 -18.28 16.14
N GLU A 71 -10.48 -17.00 16.03
CA GLU A 71 -11.85 -16.52 15.92
C GLU A 71 -12.43 -16.84 14.53
N PRO A 72 -13.76 -17.05 14.42
CA PRO A 72 -14.42 -17.33 13.14
C PRO A 72 -14.23 -16.24 12.08
N ASN A 73 -14.61 -16.59 10.86
CA ASN A 73 -14.34 -15.85 9.63
C ASN A 73 -12.86 -15.92 9.22
N VAL A 74 -12.26 -17.10 9.36
CA VAL A 74 -10.92 -17.40 8.85
C VAL A 74 -11.01 -17.91 7.41
N PHE A 75 -10.01 -17.55 6.61
CA PHE A 75 -9.85 -18.04 5.24
C PHE A 75 -8.45 -18.59 5.02
N CYS A 76 -8.35 -19.73 4.31
CA CYS A 76 -7.10 -20.28 3.82
C CYS A 76 -7.20 -20.63 2.32
N GLY A 77 -6.11 -20.45 1.58
CA GLY A 77 -6.04 -20.88 0.18
C GLY A 77 -5.93 -22.40 0.03
N PHE A 78 -5.01 -23.00 0.79
CA PHE A 78 -4.76 -24.45 0.88
C PHE A 78 -4.86 -24.96 2.33
N GLY A 79 -4.59 -24.10 3.32
CA GLY A 79 -4.61 -24.40 4.75
C GLY A 79 -3.37 -25.17 5.21
N PHE A 80 -3.04 -26.27 4.55
CA PHE A 80 -1.98 -27.17 4.99
C PHE A 80 -0.55 -26.60 4.86
N ASN A 81 -0.38 -25.42 4.27
CA ASN A 81 0.90 -24.70 4.24
C ASN A 81 1.04 -23.71 5.41
N VAL A 82 0.00 -23.54 6.23
CA VAL A 82 0.04 -22.76 7.47
C VAL A 82 0.57 -23.64 8.59
N GLU A 83 1.60 -23.17 9.28
CA GLU A 83 2.17 -23.80 10.47
C GLU A 83 2.18 -22.80 11.63
N VAL A 84 1.63 -23.18 12.78
CA VAL A 84 1.58 -22.34 13.99
C VAL A 84 2.20 -23.04 15.19
N GLY A 85 2.91 -22.27 16.02
CA GLY A 85 3.49 -22.72 17.28
C GLY A 85 2.47 -22.87 18.42
N ASP A 86 2.98 -22.90 19.65
CA ASP A 86 2.18 -22.93 20.88
C ASP A 86 1.59 -21.53 21.16
N ASN A 87 0.38 -21.49 21.74
CA ASN A 87 -0.33 -20.27 22.15
C ASN A 87 -0.55 -19.26 21.00
N PHE A 88 -0.88 -19.77 19.82
CA PHE A 88 -1.24 -18.96 18.66
C PHE A 88 -2.66 -18.41 18.79
N PHE A 89 -2.80 -17.09 18.71
CA PHE A 89 -4.09 -16.41 18.68
C PHE A 89 -4.29 -15.66 17.35
N ALA A 90 -5.42 -15.88 16.69
CA ALA A 90 -5.84 -15.09 15.53
C ALA A 90 -7.28 -14.61 15.69
N ASN A 91 -7.47 -13.30 15.62
CA ASN A 91 -8.79 -12.70 15.72
C ASN A 91 -9.57 -12.81 14.39
N ASN A 92 -10.83 -12.36 14.38
CA ASN A 92 -11.77 -12.59 13.28
C ASN A 92 -11.29 -11.96 11.96
N GLY A 93 -11.68 -12.54 10.83
CA GLY A 93 -11.40 -11.97 9.51
C GLY A 93 -9.97 -12.18 8.99
N CYS A 94 -9.18 -13.06 9.63
CA CYS A 94 -7.83 -13.35 9.19
C CYS A 94 -7.80 -14.17 7.89
N ASN A 95 -6.92 -13.77 6.96
CA ASN A 95 -6.72 -14.42 5.66
C ASN A 95 -5.30 -14.98 5.52
N PHE A 96 -5.19 -16.27 5.21
CA PHE A 96 -3.93 -16.97 4.96
C PHE A 96 -3.88 -17.46 3.51
N VAL A 97 -3.29 -16.66 2.61
CA VAL A 97 -3.13 -17.03 1.20
C VAL A 97 -1.81 -17.76 1.02
N ASP A 98 -1.86 -19.08 1.14
CA ASP A 98 -0.73 -19.97 1.36
C ASP A 98 -0.34 -20.90 0.17
N PRO A 99 -0.20 -20.43 -1.09
CA PRO A 99 0.50 -21.22 -2.10
C PRO A 99 1.93 -21.63 -1.70
N ALA A 100 2.63 -20.81 -0.90
CA ALA A 100 3.84 -21.18 -0.17
C ALA A 100 3.60 -21.16 1.35
N LYS A 101 4.57 -21.67 2.12
CA LYS A 101 4.45 -21.78 3.57
C LYS A 101 4.24 -20.44 4.26
N ILE A 102 3.38 -20.43 5.27
CA ILE A 102 3.26 -19.36 6.26
C ILE A 102 3.57 -20.00 7.61
N THR A 103 4.68 -19.60 8.22
CA THR A 103 5.13 -20.17 9.49
C THR A 103 5.09 -19.11 10.59
N PHE A 104 4.42 -19.43 11.68
CA PHE A 104 4.36 -18.64 12.91
C PHE A 104 5.06 -19.40 14.05
N GLY A 105 5.87 -18.68 14.83
CA GLY A 105 6.45 -19.17 16.08
C GLY A 105 5.44 -19.32 17.21
N ASP A 106 5.94 -19.33 18.43
CA ASP A 106 5.16 -19.44 19.66
C ASP A 106 4.67 -18.05 20.13
N ASN A 107 3.54 -18.00 20.85
CA ASN A 107 2.95 -16.80 21.44
C ASN A 107 2.69 -15.66 20.42
N VAL A 108 2.21 -16.01 19.24
CA VAL A 108 1.85 -15.03 18.21
C VAL A 108 0.41 -14.58 18.38
N PHE A 109 0.18 -13.27 18.38
CA PHE A 109 -1.13 -12.64 18.47
C PHE A 109 -1.45 -11.86 17.20
N ILE A 110 -2.54 -12.20 16.53
CA ILE A 110 -2.97 -11.55 15.30
C ILE A 110 -4.30 -10.83 15.55
N GLY A 111 -4.30 -9.51 15.38
CA GLY A 111 -5.50 -8.67 15.44
C GLY A 111 -6.49 -8.96 14.30
N PRO A 112 -7.69 -8.38 14.34
CA PRO A 112 -8.74 -8.70 13.38
C PRO A 112 -8.37 -8.21 11.97
N ASP A 113 -8.97 -8.84 10.96
CA ASP A 113 -8.84 -8.46 9.55
C ASP A 113 -7.39 -8.40 9.05
N CYS A 114 -6.49 -9.24 9.57
CA CYS A 114 -5.13 -9.35 9.06
C CYS A 114 -5.03 -10.29 7.86
N GLY A 115 -4.03 -10.09 7.00
CA GLY A 115 -3.83 -10.89 5.79
C GLY A 115 -2.37 -11.21 5.56
N PHE A 116 -2.08 -12.48 5.29
CA PHE A 116 -0.75 -13.02 5.02
C PHE A 116 -0.75 -13.62 3.61
N TYR A 117 -0.01 -13.00 2.70
CA TYR A 117 -0.08 -13.31 1.27
C TYR A 117 1.26 -13.82 0.78
N THR A 118 1.33 -15.09 0.39
CA THR A 118 2.55 -15.65 -0.21
C THR A 118 2.56 -15.57 -1.74
N ALA A 119 1.39 -15.39 -2.36
CA ALA A 119 1.24 -15.33 -3.82
C ALA A 119 1.74 -13.99 -4.40
N HIS A 120 2.44 -14.05 -5.53
CA HIS A 120 2.91 -12.91 -6.29
C HIS A 120 2.68 -13.12 -7.80
N HIS A 121 1.86 -12.26 -8.41
CA HIS A 121 1.61 -12.35 -9.85
C HIS A 121 2.67 -11.63 -10.69
N PRO A 122 2.92 -12.08 -11.93
CA PRO A 122 3.63 -11.31 -12.93
C PRO A 122 3.03 -9.93 -13.16
N VAL A 123 3.91 -8.92 -13.16
CA VAL A 123 3.57 -7.57 -13.63
C VAL A 123 3.12 -7.62 -15.09
N SER A 124 3.80 -8.44 -15.90
CA SER A 124 3.41 -8.72 -17.30
C SER A 124 2.01 -9.34 -17.35
N TYR A 125 1.04 -8.59 -17.89
CA TYR A 125 -0.32 -9.08 -18.09
C TYR A 125 -0.35 -10.31 -19.01
N LYS A 126 0.58 -10.43 -19.97
CA LYS A 126 0.66 -11.58 -20.88
C LYS A 126 0.97 -12.88 -20.11
N LEU A 127 1.87 -12.81 -19.13
CA LEU A 127 2.20 -13.96 -18.28
C LEU A 127 1.11 -14.23 -17.25
N ARG A 128 0.59 -13.17 -16.61
CA ARG A 128 -0.48 -13.30 -15.61
C ARG A 128 -1.77 -13.89 -16.21
N ASN A 129 -2.14 -13.51 -17.43
CA ASN A 129 -3.31 -14.07 -18.13
C ASN A 129 -3.13 -15.54 -18.53
N GLN A 130 -1.90 -16.05 -18.48
CA GLN A 130 -1.59 -17.48 -18.65
C GLN A 130 -1.58 -18.23 -17.31
N LEU A 131 -2.07 -17.61 -16.23
CA LEU A 131 -2.16 -18.21 -14.89
C LEU A 131 -0.79 -18.56 -14.27
N TYR A 132 0.26 -17.80 -14.60
CA TYR A 132 1.54 -17.94 -13.90
C TYR A 132 1.59 -17.09 -12.64
N GLU A 133 2.23 -17.65 -11.61
CA GLU A 133 2.50 -17.00 -10.32
C GLU A 133 3.90 -17.38 -9.79
N TRP A 134 4.37 -16.61 -8.81
CA TRP A 134 5.37 -17.05 -7.84
C TRP A 134 4.73 -17.13 -6.46
N ALA A 135 5.30 -17.95 -5.59
CA ALA A 135 4.92 -17.99 -4.18
C ALA A 135 6.18 -17.87 -3.32
N TYR A 136 6.17 -16.94 -2.36
CA TYR A 136 7.30 -16.71 -1.48
C TYR A 136 6.86 -16.88 -0.02
N PRO A 137 7.52 -17.76 0.76
CA PRO A 137 7.07 -18.10 2.10
C PRO A 137 7.15 -16.89 3.04
N ILE A 138 6.22 -16.82 3.98
CA ILE A 138 6.24 -15.86 5.09
C ILE A 138 6.72 -16.58 6.34
N LYS A 139 7.59 -15.92 7.10
CA LYS A 139 8.08 -16.42 8.39
C LYS A 139 7.87 -15.38 9.47
N VAL A 140 7.31 -15.79 10.59
CA VAL A 140 7.07 -14.95 11.77
C VAL A 140 7.70 -15.65 12.98
N GLY A 141 8.56 -14.94 13.71
CA GLY A 141 9.20 -15.41 14.93
C GLY A 141 8.23 -15.56 16.10
N ASP A 142 8.80 -15.68 17.29
CA ASP A 142 8.07 -15.85 18.54
C ASP A 142 7.65 -14.50 19.14
N ASN A 143 6.61 -14.49 19.95
CA ASN A 143 6.14 -13.31 20.71
C ASN A 143 5.83 -12.10 19.79
N VAL A 144 5.27 -12.36 18.61
CA VAL A 144 4.91 -11.31 17.65
C VAL A 144 3.45 -10.91 17.81
N TRP A 145 3.19 -9.61 17.85
CA TRP A 145 1.84 -9.06 17.86
C TRP A 145 1.55 -8.22 16.62
N PHE A 146 0.46 -8.53 15.92
CA PHE A 146 -0.09 -7.71 14.84
C PHE A 146 -1.32 -6.96 15.31
N GLY A 147 -1.34 -5.64 15.16
CA GLY A 147 -2.55 -4.85 15.24
C GLY A 147 -3.53 -5.19 14.12
N GLY A 148 -4.80 -4.81 14.27
CA GLY A 148 -5.83 -5.13 13.26
C GLY A 148 -5.55 -4.53 11.89
N GLY A 149 -6.01 -5.19 10.83
CA GLY A 149 -5.93 -4.70 9.45
C GLY A 149 -4.55 -4.80 8.79
N CYS A 150 -3.60 -5.56 9.36
CA CYS A 150 -2.27 -5.70 8.77
C CYS A 150 -2.28 -6.52 7.45
N ARG A 151 -1.31 -6.23 6.57
CA ARG A 151 -1.05 -6.94 5.32
C ARG A 151 0.41 -7.33 5.26
N VAL A 152 0.72 -8.62 5.32
CA VAL A 152 2.08 -9.16 5.19
C VAL A 152 2.27 -9.69 3.78
N LEU A 153 3.23 -9.13 3.04
CA LEU A 153 3.46 -9.42 1.63
C LEU A 153 4.38 -10.64 1.41
N PRO A 154 4.47 -11.16 0.18
CA PRO A 154 5.23 -12.36 -0.13
C PRO A 154 6.70 -12.26 0.27
N GLY A 155 7.23 -13.34 0.87
CA GLY A 155 8.66 -13.49 1.15
C GLY A 155 9.15 -12.79 2.42
N VAL A 156 8.26 -12.10 3.15
CA VAL A 156 8.62 -11.36 4.35
C VAL A 156 8.96 -12.29 5.52
N THR A 157 10.08 -11.99 6.18
CA THR A 157 10.47 -12.55 7.47
C THR A 157 10.32 -11.49 8.57
N ILE A 158 9.55 -11.79 9.61
CA ILE A 158 9.38 -10.98 10.81
C ILE A 158 10.09 -11.68 11.96
N GLY A 159 11.02 -10.96 12.60
CA GLY A 159 11.75 -11.40 13.78
C GLY A 159 10.87 -11.65 15.01
N SER A 160 11.51 -12.09 16.09
CA SER A 160 10.85 -12.34 17.38
C SER A 160 10.69 -11.04 18.21
N ASN A 161 9.73 -11.03 19.13
CA ASN A 161 9.45 -9.91 20.03
C ASN A 161 9.10 -8.61 19.27
N VAL A 162 8.33 -8.75 18.20
CA VAL A 162 7.96 -7.64 17.30
C VAL A 162 6.50 -7.24 17.49
N VAL A 163 6.25 -5.93 17.53
CA VAL A 163 4.89 -5.38 17.42
C VAL A 163 4.73 -4.71 16.07
N ILE A 164 3.76 -5.15 15.29
CA ILE A 164 3.33 -4.53 14.03
C ILE A 164 2.08 -3.70 14.30
N GLY A 165 2.17 -2.38 14.16
CA GLY A 165 1.05 -1.47 14.36
C GLY A 165 -0.11 -1.72 13.39
N ALA A 166 -1.34 -1.40 13.82
CA ALA A 166 -2.55 -1.60 13.01
C ALA A 166 -2.46 -0.95 11.62
N GLY A 167 -3.11 -1.57 10.63
CA GLY A 167 -3.17 -1.09 9.25
C GLY A 167 -1.84 -1.14 8.48
N SER A 168 -0.81 -1.79 9.03
CA SER A 168 0.51 -1.81 8.40
C SER A 168 0.55 -2.67 7.14
N VAL A 169 1.31 -2.22 6.14
CA VAL A 169 1.63 -3.00 4.94
C VAL A 169 3.10 -3.41 5.00
N VAL A 170 3.35 -4.63 5.45
CA VAL A 170 4.70 -5.18 5.66
C VAL A 170 5.24 -5.67 4.33
N THR A 171 6.13 -4.86 3.75
CA THR A 171 6.69 -5.04 2.40
C THR A 171 8.13 -5.57 2.40
N ARG A 172 8.75 -5.67 3.58
CA ARG A 172 10.16 -6.05 3.79
C ARG A 172 10.28 -6.70 5.16
N ASP A 173 11.38 -7.43 5.34
CA ASP A 173 11.71 -8.07 6.60
C ASP A 173 11.78 -7.06 7.76
N ILE A 174 11.36 -7.53 8.94
CA ILE A 174 11.36 -6.77 10.20
C ILE A 174 12.29 -7.49 11.18
N ALA A 175 13.23 -6.75 11.76
CA ALA A 175 14.19 -7.28 12.72
C ALA A 175 13.54 -7.57 14.08
N ASP A 176 14.20 -8.39 14.90
CA ASP A 176 13.76 -8.70 16.25
C ASP A 176 13.65 -7.45 17.16
N ASN A 177 12.91 -7.59 18.25
CA ASN A 177 12.87 -6.64 19.37
C ASN A 177 12.52 -5.21 18.94
N CYS A 178 11.46 -5.04 18.15
CA CYS A 178 11.11 -3.74 17.64
C CYS A 178 9.60 -3.51 17.48
N ILE A 179 9.24 -2.24 17.41
CA ILE A 179 7.90 -1.80 17.05
C ILE A 179 7.99 -1.22 15.64
N ALA A 180 7.23 -1.77 14.71
CA ALA A 180 7.15 -1.32 13.34
C ALA A 180 5.70 -0.96 12.97
N ALA A 181 5.51 0.07 12.15
CA ALA A 181 4.17 0.43 11.66
C ALA A 181 4.21 1.14 10.31
N GLY A 182 3.03 1.31 9.71
CA GLY A 182 2.80 2.19 8.56
C GLY A 182 2.61 1.47 7.23
N ASN A 183 2.35 2.26 6.19
CA ASN A 183 2.22 1.79 4.82
C ASN A 183 3.12 2.65 3.90
N PRO A 184 4.27 2.13 3.46
CA PRO A 184 4.83 0.82 3.79
C PRO A 184 5.37 0.75 5.23
N CYS A 185 5.30 -0.43 5.85
CA CYS A 185 5.71 -0.66 7.26
C CYS A 185 7.20 -0.41 7.46
N ARG A 186 7.56 0.29 8.54
CA ARG A 186 8.94 0.61 8.93
C ARG A 186 9.12 0.43 10.43
N ILE A 187 10.33 0.03 10.83
CA ILE A 187 10.72 0.00 12.23
C ILE A 187 10.71 1.44 12.76
N LEU A 188 9.97 1.68 13.84
CA LEU A 188 9.88 2.97 14.51
C LEU A 188 10.92 3.06 15.63
N ARG A 189 11.01 2.01 16.44
CA ARG A 189 11.93 1.91 17.58
C ARG A 189 12.23 0.46 17.94
N TYR A 190 13.38 0.24 18.55
CA TYR A 190 13.76 -1.01 19.19
C TYR A 190 13.36 -0.97 20.66
N ILE A 191 12.98 -2.14 21.17
CA ILE A 191 12.49 -2.33 22.54
C ILE A 191 13.33 -3.36 23.29
N ASP A 192 13.39 -3.25 24.61
CA ASP A 192 13.86 -4.33 25.50
C ASP A 192 12.74 -5.35 25.79
N GLU A 193 13.04 -6.32 26.66
CA GLU A 193 12.12 -7.39 27.06
C GLU A 193 10.89 -6.89 27.84
N ASP A 194 10.98 -5.72 28.47
CA ASP A 194 9.88 -5.07 29.18
C ASP A 194 9.05 -4.15 28.26
N GLY A 195 9.46 -4.00 26.99
CA GLY A 195 8.82 -3.14 26.00
C GLY A 195 9.26 -1.67 26.07
N ASN A 196 10.29 -1.33 26.85
CA ASN A 196 10.82 0.03 26.92
C ASN A 196 11.65 0.35 25.68
N GLU A 197 11.59 1.59 25.23
CA GLU A 197 12.40 2.07 24.10
C GLU A 197 13.89 2.10 24.46
N ILE A 198 14.70 1.32 23.75
CA ILE A 198 16.16 1.29 23.95
C ILE A 198 16.94 2.03 22.85
N LYS A 199 16.34 2.13 21.65
CA LYS A 199 16.94 2.84 20.51
C LYS A 199 15.83 3.23 19.53
N LYS A 200 15.72 4.51 19.17
CA LYS A 200 14.95 4.90 17.99
C LYS A 200 15.58 4.28 16.75
N ALA A 201 14.77 3.76 15.84
CA ALA A 201 15.30 3.36 14.54
C ALA A 201 16.07 4.55 13.98
N GLU A 202 17.26 4.30 13.42
CA GLU A 202 18.00 5.35 12.72
C GLU A 202 17.09 5.84 11.60
N GLU A 203 16.44 6.98 11.85
CA GLU A 203 16.02 7.86 10.78
C GLU A 203 17.31 8.18 10.03
N LYS A 204 17.58 7.42 8.96
CA LYS A 204 18.03 8.14 7.79
C LYS A 204 16.91 9.13 7.55
N GLU A 205 17.09 10.36 8.02
CA GLU A 205 16.65 11.56 7.33
C GLU A 205 17.22 11.47 5.90
N LYS A 206 16.73 10.53 5.10
CA LYS A 206 16.41 10.86 3.74
C LYS A 206 15.27 11.82 3.94
N GLY A 207 15.59 13.11 4.03
CA GLY A 207 14.59 14.16 4.07
C GLY A 207 13.50 13.73 3.12
N MET A 208 12.31 13.49 3.66
CA MET A 208 11.21 12.99 2.86
C MET A 208 10.94 14.10 1.85
N GLU A 209 11.46 13.93 0.63
CA GLU A 209 11.27 14.89 -0.45
C GLU A 209 9.78 14.85 -0.78
N TYR A 210 9.01 15.75 -0.17
CA TYR A 210 7.60 15.92 -0.49
C TYR A 210 7.51 16.42 -1.93
N GLY A 211 7.26 15.50 -2.87
CA GLY A 211 7.09 15.81 -4.28
C GLY A 211 8.33 15.58 -5.16
N LYS A 212 8.47 16.39 -6.20
CA LYS A 212 9.50 16.26 -7.25
C LYS A 212 10.03 17.64 -7.64
N LYS A 213 11.25 17.68 -8.16
CA LYS A 213 11.87 18.89 -8.70
C LYS A 213 11.40 19.26 -10.11
N THR A 214 10.70 18.35 -10.80
CA THR A 214 10.23 18.57 -12.17
C THR A 214 8.79 18.10 -12.31
N TRP A 215 7.94 18.97 -12.88
CA TRP A 215 6.53 18.70 -13.15
C TRP A 215 6.17 19.12 -14.58
N ILE A 216 5.30 18.36 -15.23
CA ILE A 216 4.82 18.64 -16.58
C ILE A 216 3.30 18.57 -16.58
N PHE A 217 2.65 19.59 -17.11
CA PHE A 217 1.21 19.64 -17.35
C PHE A 217 0.97 19.84 -18.85
N ALA A 218 0.41 18.84 -19.52
CA ALA A 218 0.39 18.78 -20.98
C ALA A 218 -0.92 19.29 -21.62
N ASP A 219 -1.87 19.74 -20.82
CA ASP A 219 -3.26 19.97 -21.24
C ASP A 219 -3.82 21.35 -20.84
N GLY A 220 -2.97 22.38 -20.84
CA GLY A 220 -3.43 23.76 -20.61
C GLY A 220 -4.20 24.31 -21.81
N ASP A 221 -5.35 24.93 -21.56
CA ASP A 221 -6.13 25.62 -22.59
C ASP A 221 -6.83 26.86 -22.02
N LEU A 222 -6.46 28.03 -22.52
CA LEU A 222 -7.08 29.31 -22.19
C LEU A 222 -7.92 29.78 -23.38
N PRO A 223 -9.22 29.45 -23.46
CA PRO A 223 -10.04 29.84 -24.61
C PRO A 223 -10.18 31.37 -24.72
N PRO A 224 -10.25 31.93 -25.94
CA PRO A 224 -10.48 33.36 -26.16
C PRO A 224 -11.86 33.76 -25.64
N ARG A 225 -11.92 34.76 -24.77
CA ARG A 225 -13.14 35.16 -24.03
C ARG A 225 -14.09 36.02 -24.88
N GLY A 226 -15.39 35.74 -24.79
CA GLY A 226 -16.47 36.71 -25.10
C GLY A 226 -16.94 37.42 -23.82
N ASP A 227 -17.53 38.61 -23.95
CA ASP A 227 -17.91 39.52 -22.84
C ASP A 227 -18.91 38.95 -21.81
N SER A 228 -19.39 37.71 -21.96
CA SER A 228 -20.41 37.08 -21.12
C SER A 228 -20.04 35.71 -20.54
N GLU A 229 -18.79 35.26 -20.65
CA GLU A 229 -18.37 33.92 -20.22
C GLU A 229 -17.64 33.90 -18.86
N PRO A 230 -17.71 32.77 -18.10
CA PRO A 230 -17.24 32.67 -16.72
C PRO A 230 -15.81 33.16 -16.50
N TYR A 231 -15.57 33.71 -15.30
CA TYR A 231 -14.26 34.18 -14.86
C TYR A 231 -13.37 32.99 -14.49
N GLY A 232 -12.87 32.35 -15.53
CA GLY A 232 -11.63 31.60 -15.51
C GLY A 232 -11.73 30.08 -15.57
N HIS A 233 -10.82 29.47 -16.36
CA HIS A 233 -10.74 28.03 -16.60
C HIS A 233 -9.68 27.26 -15.78
N GLU A 234 -8.50 27.84 -15.49
CA GLU A 234 -7.37 27.07 -14.91
C GLU A 234 -6.66 27.75 -13.72
N ALA A 235 -6.26 26.95 -12.73
CA ALA A 235 -5.53 27.37 -11.54
C ALA A 235 -4.36 26.42 -11.24
N LEU A 236 -3.24 26.98 -10.78
CA LEU A 236 -2.05 26.24 -10.38
C LEU A 236 -1.83 26.38 -8.88
N SER A 237 -1.79 25.25 -8.18
CA SER A 237 -1.42 25.15 -6.77
C SER A 237 -0.05 24.52 -6.62
N ILE A 238 0.83 25.13 -5.84
CA ILE A 238 2.19 24.63 -5.58
C ILE A 238 2.45 24.61 -4.09
N VAL A 239 2.81 23.45 -3.55
CA VAL A 239 3.14 23.22 -2.15
C VAL A 239 4.63 22.94 -2.01
N ASN A 240 5.29 23.69 -1.12
CA ASN A 240 6.65 23.46 -0.68
C ASN A 240 6.64 23.06 0.81
N CYS A 241 6.80 21.76 1.09
CA CYS A 241 6.96 21.24 2.46
C CYS A 241 8.44 21.11 2.87
N GLY A 242 9.34 21.73 2.11
CA GLY A 242 10.77 21.78 2.39
C GLY A 242 11.11 22.90 3.38
N LYS A 243 12.34 22.83 3.91
CA LYS A 243 12.90 23.85 4.83
C LYS A 243 13.57 25.02 4.10
N GLU A 244 13.67 24.95 2.78
CA GLU A 244 14.25 25.98 1.91
C GLU A 244 13.17 26.51 0.96
N ASP A 245 13.32 27.76 0.53
CA ASP A 245 12.40 28.36 -0.44
C ASP A 245 12.53 27.67 -1.81
N ALA A 246 11.38 27.38 -2.41
CA ALA A 246 11.32 26.84 -3.75
C ALA A 246 11.36 27.97 -4.78
N GLU A 247 12.45 28.02 -5.52
CA GLU A 247 12.61 28.82 -6.74
C GLU A 247 12.26 27.94 -7.93
N ILE A 248 11.23 28.33 -8.68
CA ILE A 248 10.61 27.49 -9.70
C ILE A 248 10.66 28.24 -11.03
N ARG A 249 11.36 27.66 -12.00
CA ARG A 249 11.28 28.10 -13.39
C ARG A 249 10.09 27.44 -14.06
N VAL A 250 9.21 28.24 -14.63
CA VAL A 250 8.06 27.77 -15.40
C VAL A 250 8.32 28.08 -16.87
N LYS A 251 8.35 27.05 -17.72
CA LYS A 251 8.32 27.21 -19.17
C LYS A 251 6.90 26.97 -19.66
N VAL A 252 6.43 27.86 -20.52
CA VAL A 252 5.15 27.75 -21.22
C VAL A 252 5.45 27.30 -22.64
N LEU A 253 5.04 26.09 -22.96
CA LEU A 253 5.26 25.45 -24.24
C LEU A 253 4.02 25.64 -25.11
N PHE A 254 4.21 26.07 -26.35
CA PHE A 254 3.14 26.26 -27.32
C PHE A 254 3.33 25.30 -28.51
N SER A 255 2.26 25.05 -29.25
CA SER A 255 2.32 24.22 -30.47
C SER A 255 2.75 25.03 -31.71
N ASP A 256 2.64 26.35 -31.66
CA ASP A 256 2.72 27.26 -32.83
C ASP A 256 3.85 28.30 -32.75
N ARG A 257 4.59 28.36 -31.63
CA ARG A 257 5.63 29.36 -31.36
C ARG A 257 6.67 28.84 -30.37
N GLU A 258 7.78 29.58 -30.23
CA GLU A 258 8.82 29.28 -29.25
C GLU A 258 8.31 29.36 -27.80
N PRO A 259 8.86 28.58 -26.86
CA PRO A 259 8.48 28.63 -25.46
C PRO A 259 8.76 29.97 -24.79
N ASP A 260 7.84 30.40 -23.92
CA ASP A 260 8.05 31.50 -22.99
C ASP A 260 8.46 30.98 -21.60
N GLN A 261 8.90 31.87 -20.71
CA GLN A 261 9.25 31.50 -19.34
C GLN A 261 9.01 32.62 -18.32
N PHE A 262 8.72 32.21 -17.08
CA PHE A 262 8.67 33.08 -15.90
C PHE A 262 9.12 32.30 -14.67
N THR A 263 9.30 32.98 -13.53
CA THR A 263 9.68 32.34 -12.26
C THR A 263 8.61 32.50 -11.20
N LEU A 264 8.51 31.52 -10.31
CA LEU A 264 7.67 31.54 -9.12
C LEU A 264 8.51 31.22 -7.89
N ARG A 265 8.15 31.82 -6.77
CA ARG A 265 8.72 31.50 -5.47
C ARG A 265 7.65 30.98 -4.52
N VAL A 266 7.92 29.84 -3.88
CA VAL A 266 7.08 29.31 -2.78
C VAL A 266 7.97 29.17 -1.54
N PRO A 267 7.74 29.99 -0.50
CA PRO A 267 8.57 29.90 0.70
C PRO A 267 8.52 28.52 1.35
N ALA A 268 9.52 28.21 2.17
CA ALA A 268 9.54 27.00 2.99
C ALA A 268 8.23 26.85 3.80
N ASP A 269 7.72 25.62 3.89
CA ASP A 269 6.45 25.28 4.55
C ASP A 269 5.25 26.16 4.13
N ARG A 270 5.12 26.45 2.83
CA ARG A 270 4.01 27.24 2.27
C ARG A 270 3.38 26.61 1.04
N VAL A 271 2.21 27.15 0.71
CA VAL A 271 1.47 26.89 -0.54
C VAL A 271 1.19 28.22 -1.23
N ILE A 272 1.27 28.24 -2.55
CA ILE A 272 0.65 29.29 -3.37
C ILE A 272 -0.42 28.65 -4.25
N CYS A 273 -1.51 29.37 -4.47
CA CYS A 273 -2.56 29.00 -5.41
C CYS A 273 -2.93 30.27 -6.18
N PHE A 274 -2.89 30.20 -7.51
CA PHE A 274 -3.20 31.34 -8.36
C PHE A 274 -3.81 30.88 -9.68
N ARG A 275 -4.44 31.84 -10.35
CA ARG A 275 -5.13 31.65 -11.63
C ARG A 275 -4.17 31.87 -12.80
N LEU A 276 -4.27 31.05 -13.84
CA LEU A 276 -3.36 31.14 -15.00
C LEU A 276 -3.79 32.16 -16.06
N ASP A 277 -5.01 32.68 -15.96
CA ASP A 277 -5.53 33.77 -16.80
C ASP A 277 -5.25 35.18 -16.23
N GLY A 278 -4.58 35.24 -15.08
CA GLY A 278 -4.09 36.46 -14.45
C GLY A 278 -2.59 36.69 -14.73
N PRO A 279 -2.05 37.84 -14.26
CA PRO A 279 -0.62 38.03 -14.20
C PRO A 279 0.02 37.03 -13.20
N VAL A 280 1.13 36.42 -13.58
CA VAL A 280 1.83 35.40 -12.80
C VAL A 280 3.34 35.64 -12.79
N GLY A 281 3.97 35.30 -11.67
CA GLY A 281 5.42 35.19 -11.55
C GLY A 281 6.23 36.47 -11.72
N GLU A 282 7.54 36.27 -11.82
CA GLU A 282 8.53 37.32 -12.02
C GLU A 282 9.42 37.00 -13.25
N PRO A 283 9.58 37.93 -14.22
CA PRO A 283 8.77 39.16 -14.35
C PRO A 283 7.28 38.82 -14.51
N GLU A 284 6.41 39.79 -14.22
CA GLU A 284 4.97 39.60 -14.40
C GLU A 284 4.67 39.12 -15.83
N TYR A 285 4.11 37.92 -15.94
CA TYR A 285 3.83 37.26 -17.21
C TYR A 285 2.33 36.93 -17.32
N ARG A 286 1.79 36.99 -18.52
CA ARG A 286 0.41 36.56 -18.81
C ARG A 286 0.45 35.49 -19.88
N ILE A 287 -0.03 34.30 -19.55
CA ILE A 287 -0.13 33.21 -20.51
C ILE A 287 -1.11 33.64 -21.62
N PRO A 288 -0.70 33.61 -22.90
CA PRO A 288 -1.58 33.93 -24.02
C PRO A 288 -2.79 32.99 -24.08
N PHE A 289 -3.91 33.47 -24.61
CA PHE A 289 -5.03 32.61 -24.95
C PHE A 289 -4.63 31.56 -26.00
N GLY A 290 -5.16 30.35 -25.86
CA GLY A 290 -4.89 29.19 -26.68
C GLY A 290 -4.40 27.99 -25.86
N GLN A 291 -3.98 26.94 -26.58
CA GLN A 291 -3.44 25.72 -26.00
C GLN A 291 -1.96 25.89 -25.61
N TYR A 292 -1.60 25.36 -24.46
CA TYR A 292 -0.24 25.38 -23.94
C TYR A 292 0.04 24.20 -23.03
N ALA A 293 1.32 23.97 -22.73
CA ALA A 293 1.76 23.05 -21.69
C ALA A 293 2.73 23.78 -20.75
N LEU A 294 2.81 23.32 -19.49
CA LEU A 294 3.71 23.88 -18.49
C LEU A 294 4.78 22.86 -18.11
N LEU A 295 6.03 23.30 -18.07
CA LEU A 295 7.15 22.59 -17.47
C LEU A 295 7.66 23.41 -16.29
N LEU A 296 7.60 22.84 -15.09
CA LEU A 296 8.10 23.45 -13.85
C LEU A 296 9.40 22.75 -13.45
N GLU A 297 10.43 23.54 -13.19
CA GLU A 297 11.74 23.07 -12.71
C GLU A 297 12.08 23.82 -11.41
N SER A 298 12.12 23.11 -10.28
CA SER A 298 12.40 23.67 -8.95
C SER A 298 13.75 23.24 -8.39
N ASN A 299 14.39 24.13 -7.64
CA ASN A 299 15.60 23.84 -6.87
C ASN A 299 15.38 22.78 -5.76
N VAL A 300 14.17 22.71 -5.21
CA VAL A 300 13.76 21.76 -4.16
C VAL A 300 12.55 20.94 -4.62
N PRO A 301 12.27 19.79 -3.97
CA PRO A 301 11.05 19.03 -4.26
C PRO A 301 9.81 19.83 -3.88
N ILE A 302 8.87 19.92 -4.81
CA ILE A 302 7.56 20.55 -4.63
C ILE A 302 6.46 19.59 -5.07
N VAL A 303 5.24 19.84 -4.61
CA VAL A 303 4.02 19.24 -5.17
C VAL A 303 3.29 20.30 -5.96
N ALA A 304 3.01 20.04 -7.24
CA ALA A 304 2.26 20.96 -8.09
C ALA A 304 0.98 20.29 -8.62
N VAL A 305 -0.12 21.04 -8.64
CA VAL A 305 -1.41 20.59 -9.16
C VAL A 305 -1.98 21.67 -10.07
N LEU A 306 -2.19 21.32 -11.34
CA LEU A 306 -3.01 22.10 -12.26
C LEU A 306 -4.47 21.64 -12.13
N GLY A 307 -5.35 22.54 -11.71
CA GLY A 307 -6.78 22.30 -11.59
C GLY A 307 -7.55 23.11 -12.61
N ARG A 308 -8.59 22.51 -13.21
CA ARG A 308 -9.63 23.26 -13.93
C ARG A 308 -10.71 23.67 -12.95
N LEU A 309 -10.93 24.97 -12.83
CA LEU A 309 -11.86 25.52 -11.84
C LEU A 309 -12.66 26.63 -12.50
N ASP A 310 -13.81 26.26 -13.04
CA ASP A 310 -14.76 27.21 -13.64
C ASP A 310 -15.49 27.95 -12.52
N ARG A 311 -15.39 29.28 -12.48
CA ARG A 311 -16.20 30.13 -11.58
C ARG A 311 -17.25 30.89 -12.37
N ARG A 312 -18.53 30.60 -12.07
CA ARG A 312 -19.68 31.44 -12.45
C ARG A 312 -20.12 32.25 -11.24
N GLU A 313 -20.63 33.46 -11.44
CA GLU A 313 -21.48 34.08 -10.40
C GLU A 313 -22.65 33.12 -10.13
N ASN A 314 -22.89 32.80 -8.85
CA ASN A 314 -23.98 31.96 -8.34
C ASN A 314 -23.93 30.45 -8.63
N ILE A 315 -22.81 29.90 -9.12
CA ILE A 315 -22.59 28.44 -9.20
C ILE A 315 -21.10 28.16 -8.95
N SER A 316 -20.71 27.94 -7.69
CA SER A 316 -19.38 27.42 -7.37
C SER A 316 -19.50 26.06 -6.65
N TYR A 317 -18.61 25.12 -6.96
CA TYR A 317 -18.59 23.79 -6.33
C TYR A 317 -18.10 23.83 -4.87
N TYR A 318 -17.44 24.92 -4.45
CA TYR A 318 -16.94 25.11 -3.10
C TYR A 318 -17.18 26.58 -2.68
N GLU A 319 -18.34 26.86 -2.09
CA GLU A 319 -18.55 28.06 -1.30
C GLU A 319 -18.00 27.82 0.11
N LEU A 320 -16.70 28.05 0.30
CA LEU A 320 -16.10 28.11 1.63
C LEU A 320 -15.44 29.48 1.80
N ASP A 321 -15.93 30.23 2.79
CA ASP A 321 -15.31 31.47 3.24
C ASP A 321 -13.86 31.19 3.69
N GLY A 322 -12.89 31.85 3.06
CA GLY A 322 -11.46 31.73 3.38
C GLY A 322 -10.51 31.58 2.20
N TYR A 323 -11.00 31.42 0.97
CA TYR A 323 -10.19 31.28 -0.26
C TYR A 323 -10.02 32.58 -1.07
N SER A 324 -10.21 33.75 -0.46
CA SER A 324 -9.83 35.04 -1.05
C SER A 324 -8.36 35.32 -0.75
N CYS A 325 -7.48 35.02 -1.71
CA CYS A 325 -6.22 35.77 -1.88
C CYS A 325 -6.45 36.83 -2.95
#